data_AF-A0A9D6YXE3-F1
#
_entry.id   AF-A0A9D6YXE3-F1
#
_cell.length_a   1.000
_cell.length_b   1.000
_cell.length_c   1.000
_cell.angle_alpha   90.00
_cell.angle_beta   90.00
_cell.angle_gamma   90.00
#
_symmetry.space_group_name_H-M   'P 1'
#
loop_
_entity.id
_entity.type
_entity.pdbx_description
1 polymer ?
#
loop_
_entity_poly.entity_id
_entity_poly.type
_entity_poly.pdbx_seq_one_letter_code
_entity_poly.pdbx_strand_id
1 'polypeptide(L)'
;MERTLLALAGEYEAGGAGRRMEVRQKVITARQHAEWASRSHGVDESRRAAKAEVLLWIRIWLENPPLFAAWASLRKRACHPASDAM
;
A
#
# COMPACT_ATOMS: atom_id res chain seq x y z
N MET A 1 3.50 -6.59 -3.26
CA MET A 1 2.44 -5.84 -2.56
C MET A 1 1.68 -4.90 -3.48
N GLU A 2 2.36 -4.13 -4.35
CA GLU A 2 1.72 -3.15 -5.27
C GLU A 2 0.51 -3.71 -6.03
N ARG A 3 0.75 -4.79 -6.78
CA ARG A 3 -0.25 -5.43 -7.65
C ARG A 3 -1.49 -5.83 -6.88
N THR A 4 -1.32 -6.28 -5.64
CA THR A 4 -2.43 -6.66 -4.76
C THR A 4 -3.26 -5.45 -4.36
N LEU A 5 -2.64 -4.34 -3.95
CA LEU A 5 -3.36 -3.12 -3.58
C LEU A 5 -4.05 -2.46 -4.78
N LEU A 6 -3.45 -2.53 -5.97
CA LEU A 6 -4.09 -2.07 -7.22
C LEU A 6 -5.32 -2.92 -7.58
N ALA A 7 -5.21 -4.25 -7.48
CA ALA A 7 -6.34 -5.14 -7.72
C ALA A 7 -7.49 -4.87 -6.74
N LEU A 8 -7.17 -4.70 -5.44
CA LEU A 8 -8.16 -4.36 -4.42
C LEU A 8 -8.78 -2.97 -4.65
N ALA A 9 -8.04 -2.00 -5.16
CA ALA A 9 -8.61 -0.70 -5.54
C ALA A 9 -9.64 -0.86 -6.66
N GLY A 10 -9.35 -1.67 -7.69
CA GLY A 10 -10.31 -1.99 -8.74
C GLY A 10 -11.56 -2.69 -8.23
N GLU A 11 -11.41 -3.66 -7.32
CA GLU A 11 -12.54 -4.35 -6.68
C GLU A 11 -13.37 -3.42 -5.77
N TYR A 12 -12.72 -2.48 -5.09
CA TYR A 12 -13.37 -1.49 -4.25
C TYR A 12 -14.23 -0.53 -5.10
N GLU A 13 -13.68 -0.02 -6.21
CA GLU A 13 -14.41 0.89 -7.09
C GLU A 13 -15.61 0.21 -7.76
N ALA A 14 -15.39 -0.99 -8.32
CA ALA A 14 -16.42 -1.76 -9.03
C ALA A 14 -17.49 -2.37 -8.09
N GLY A 15 -17.18 -2.53 -6.80
CA GLY A 15 -18.05 -3.17 -5.83
C GLY A 15 -19.13 -2.24 -5.27
N GLY A 16 -20.29 -2.82 -4.92
CA GLY A 16 -21.29 -2.17 -4.08
C GLY A 16 -20.84 -2.05 -2.60
N ALA A 17 -21.68 -1.47 -1.75
CA ALA A 17 -21.35 -1.19 -0.35
C ALA A 17 -20.81 -2.40 0.44
N GLY A 18 -21.43 -3.58 0.28
CA GLY A 18 -20.97 -4.81 0.94
C GLY A 18 -19.57 -5.24 0.48
N ARG A 19 -19.31 -5.21 -0.83
CA ARG A 19 -18.00 -5.58 -1.38
C ARG A 19 -16.90 -4.59 -0.97
N ARG A 20 -17.22 -3.29 -0.97
CA ARG A 20 -16.32 -2.23 -0.48
C ARG A 20 -15.90 -2.46 0.97
N MET A 21 -16.84 -2.85 1.82
CA MET A 21 -16.57 -3.17 3.22
C MET A 21 -15.65 -4.39 3.36
N GLU A 22 -15.93 -5.48 2.64
CA GLU A 22 -15.08 -6.68 2.65
C GLU A 22 -13.64 -6.37 2.20
N VAL A 23 -13.50 -5.64 1.10
CA VAL A 23 -12.20 -5.28 0.54
C VAL A 23 -11.44 -4.37 1.51
N ARG A 24 -12.12 -3.39 2.12
CA ARG A 24 -11.53 -2.53 3.16
C ARG A 24 -11.08 -3.34 4.39
N GLN A 25 -11.87 -4.30 4.83
CA GLN A 25 -11.53 -5.14 5.98
C GLN A 25 -10.27 -5.97 5.73
N LYS A 26 -10.11 -6.53 4.52
CA LYS A 26 -8.89 -7.25 4.13
C LYS A 26 -7.64 -6.36 4.22
N VAL A 27 -7.74 -5.11 3.77
CA VAL A 27 -6.62 -4.17 3.83
C VAL A 27 -6.30 -3.73 5.27
N ILE A 28 -7.32 -3.58 6.12
CA ILE A 28 -7.12 -3.33 7.56
C ILE A 28 -6.37 -4.50 8.21
N THR A 29 -6.77 -5.75 7.94
CA THR A 29 -6.07 -6.93 8.45
C THR A 29 -4.61 -6.98 7.96
N ALA A 30 -4.38 -6.68 6.68
CA ALA A 30 -3.03 -6.60 6.13
C ALA A 30 -2.18 -5.51 6.82
N ARG A 31 -2.78 -4.35 7.17
CA ARG A 31 -2.13 -3.30 7.95
C ARG A 31 -1.68 -3.82 9.31
N GLN A 32 -2.56 -4.48 10.05
CA GLN A 32 -2.27 -5.01 11.38
C GLN A 32 -1.10 -6.01 11.33
N HIS A 33 -1.10 -6.90 10.33
CA HIS A 33 0.02 -7.82 10.12
C HIS A 33 1.33 -7.10 9.77
N ALA A 34 1.28 -6.07 8.92
CA ALA A 34 2.45 -5.27 8.57
C ALA A 34 3.00 -4.50 9.78
N GLU A 35 2.13 -3.93 10.62
CA GLU A 35 2.52 -3.23 11.85
C GLU A 35 3.17 -4.21 12.83
N TRP A 36 2.56 -5.37 13.04
CA TRP A 36 3.13 -6.41 13.90
C TRP A 36 4.50 -6.88 13.39
N ALA A 37 4.62 -7.15 12.09
CA ALA A 37 5.89 -7.52 11.47
C ALA A 37 6.95 -6.41 11.58
N SER A 38 6.56 -5.14 11.60
CA SER A 38 7.49 -4.02 11.76
C SER A 38 8.08 -3.90 13.17
N ARG A 39 7.34 -4.40 14.19
CA ARG A 39 7.72 -4.35 15.61
C ARG A 39 8.59 -5.51 16.07
N SER A 40 8.77 -6.58 15.28
CA SER A 40 9.57 -7.73 15.71
C SER A 40 11.03 -7.33 15.95
N HIS A 41 11.60 -7.67 17.11
CA HIS A 41 13.02 -7.45 17.41
C HIS A 41 13.91 -8.27 16.45
N GLY A 42 14.92 -7.62 15.84
CA GLY A 42 15.84 -8.25 14.88
C GLY A 42 15.72 -7.79 13.42
N VAL A 43 15.02 -6.67 13.17
CA VAL A 43 14.88 -6.12 11.81
C VAL A 43 15.99 -5.10 11.55
N ASP A 44 16.86 -5.40 10.59
CA ASP A 44 17.87 -4.48 10.07
C ASP A 44 17.25 -3.20 9.50
N GLU A 45 18.00 -2.09 9.47
CA GLU A 45 17.50 -0.79 9.02
C GLU A 45 16.91 -0.81 7.60
N SER A 46 17.56 -1.52 6.67
CA SER A 46 17.03 -1.69 5.30
C SER A 46 15.67 -2.42 5.28
N ARG A 47 15.51 -3.44 6.13
CA ARG A 47 14.24 -4.18 6.25
C ARG A 47 13.16 -3.33 6.94
N ARG A 48 13.56 -2.45 7.86
CA ARG A 48 12.66 -1.49 8.52
C ARG A 48 12.12 -0.48 7.51
N ALA A 49 12.99 0.08 6.66
CA ALA A 49 12.58 0.97 5.57
C ALA A 49 11.60 0.29 4.60
N ALA A 50 11.88 -0.95 4.18
CA ALA A 50 10.96 -1.71 3.31
C ALA A 50 9.59 -1.98 3.97
N LYS A 51 9.56 -2.28 5.27
CA LYS A 51 8.30 -2.48 6.01
C LYS A 51 7.54 -1.16 6.20
N ALA A 52 8.24 -0.06 6.45
CA ALA A 52 7.65 1.29 6.53
C ALA A 52 7.03 1.70 5.19
N GLU A 53 7.68 1.38 4.08
CA GLU A 53 7.15 1.60 2.74
C GLU A 53 5.83 0.86 2.52
N VAL A 54 5.78 -0.42 2.88
CA VAL A 54 4.53 -1.22 2.81
C VAL A 54 3.41 -0.62 3.68
N LEU A 55 3.73 -0.16 4.90
CA LEU A 55 2.76 0.49 5.77
C LEU A 55 2.22 1.79 5.20
N LEU A 56 3.09 2.61 4.59
CA LEU A 56 2.70 3.84 3.92
C LEU A 56 1.74 3.54 2.75
N TRP A 57 2.01 2.49 1.97
CA TRP A 57 1.15 2.10 0.87
C TRP A 57 -0.23 1.66 1.35
N ILE A 58 -0.29 0.85 2.40
CA ILE A 58 -1.55 0.39 3.01
C ILE A 58 -2.32 1.58 3.60
N ARG A 59 -1.63 2.54 4.21
CA ARG A 59 -2.23 3.76 4.76
C ARG A 59 -2.91 4.60 3.67
N ILE A 60 -2.18 4.93 2.61
CA ILE A 60 -2.73 5.72 1.49
C ILE A 60 -3.94 5.03 0.86
N TRP A 61 -3.85 3.71 0.68
CA TRP A 61 -4.98 2.93 0.18
C TRP A 61 -6.21 3.04 1.09
N LEU A 62 -6.05 2.97 2.42
CA LEU A 62 -7.17 3.08 3.37
C LEU A 62 -7.76 4.49 3.48
N GLU A 63 -6.95 5.53 3.23
CA GLU A 63 -7.39 6.93 3.20
C GLU A 63 -8.21 7.21 1.93
N ASN A 64 -7.72 6.79 0.76
CA ASN A 64 -8.41 6.97 -0.51
C ASN A 64 -8.03 5.87 -1.53
N PRO A 65 -8.82 4.79 -1.65
CA PRO A 65 -8.51 3.68 -2.57
C PRO A 65 -8.37 4.09 -4.05
N PRO A 66 -9.26 4.92 -4.65
CA PRO A 66 -9.09 5.38 -6.04
C PRO A 66 -7.76 6.11 -6.29
N LEU A 67 -7.28 6.89 -5.32
CA LEU A 67 -6.07 7.70 -5.46
C LEU A 67 -4.78 6.87 -5.43
N PHE A 68 -4.85 5.64 -4.90
CA PHE A 68 -3.67 4.80 -4.70
C PHE A 68 -2.86 4.58 -5.99
N ALA A 69 -3.53 4.35 -7.13
CA ALA A 69 -2.84 4.08 -8.40
C ALA A 69 -1.99 5.26 -8.89
N ALA A 70 -2.54 6.48 -8.82
CA ALA A 70 -1.82 7.69 -9.19
C ALA A 70 -0.66 7.97 -8.23
N TRP A 71 -0.91 7.82 -6.92
CA TRP A 71 0.11 8.02 -5.89
C TRP A 71 1.27 7.01 -6.01
N ALA A 72 0.98 5.72 -6.19
CA ALA A 72 2.01 4.68 -6.33
C ALA A 72 2.91 4.92 -7.54
N SER A 73 2.33 5.42 -8.64
CA SER A 73 3.08 5.80 -9.85
C SER A 73 4.03 6.98 -9.59
N LEU A 74 3.54 8.02 -8.91
CA LEU A 74 4.36 9.17 -8.51
C LEU A 74 5.48 8.77 -7.54
N ARG A 75 5.18 7.91 -6.57
CA ARG A 75 6.14 7.48 -5.57
C ARG A 75 7.29 6.68 -6.17
N LYS A 76 7.02 5.82 -7.15
CA LYS A 76 8.07 5.10 -7.88
C LYS A 76 8.99 6.03 -8.66
N ARG A 77 8.44 7.08 -9.30
CA ARG A 77 9.26 8.13 -9.96
C ARG A 77 10.14 8.87 -8.96
N ALA A 78 9.58 9.26 -7.81
CA ALA A 78 10.35 9.94 -6.77
C ALA A 78 11.46 9.08 -6.14
N CYS A 79 11.23 7.76 -5.98
CA CYS A 79 12.24 6.83 -5.48
C CYS A 79 13.26 6.39 -6.54
N HIS A 80 12.99 6.62 -7.83
CA HIS A 80 13.91 6.32 -8.92
C HIS A 80 14.18 7.58 -9.75
N PRO A 81 15.02 8.52 -9.25
CA PRO A 81 15.23 9.83 -9.87
C PRO A 81 15.96 9.78 -11.23
N ALA A 82 16.33 8.60 -11.73
CA ALA A 82 17.16 8.44 -12.92
C ALA A 82 16.41 8.52 -14.26
N SER A 83 15.07 8.70 -14.26
CA SER A 83 14.27 8.58 -15.50
C SER A 83 13.64 9.88 -16.01
N ASP A 84 13.84 11.03 -15.34
CA ASP A 84 13.31 12.34 -15.76
C ASP A 84 14.38 13.23 -16.45
N ALA A 85 15.50 12.65 -16.88
CA ALA A 85 16.54 13.34 -17.65
C ALA A 85 16.76 12.66 -19.00
N MET A 86 15.77 12.71 -19.90
CA MET A 86 15.92 12.51 -21.36
C MET A 86 14.77 13.19 -22.11
#